data_AF-T1D4Z8-F1
#
_entry.id   AF-T1D4Z8-F1
#
_cell.length_a   1.000
_cell.length_b   1.000
_cell.length_c   1.000
_cell.angle_alpha   90.00
_cell.angle_beta   90.00
_cell.angle_gamma   90.00
#
_symmetry.space_group_name_H-M   'P 1'
#
loop_
_entity.id
_entity.type
_entity.pdbx_description
1 polymer ?
#
loop_
_entity_poly.entity_id
_entity_poly.type
_entity_poly.pdbx_seq_one_letter_code
_entity_poly.pdbx_strand_id
1 'polypeptide(L)'
;MTFAFMAAGERAAPAPSREESVPPNVVVGRVLESLTQLADDASLPRSARRAAQSAKDVLAKPGTPEDVRIASAVGVLDDLANNPNLPTHGRTAIWSIMSNLESVQ
;
A
#
# COMPACT_ATOMS: atom_id res chain seq x y z
N MET A 1 -45.12 12.69 -50.15
CA MET A 1 -43.65 12.76 -50.20
C MET A 1 -43.15 12.88 -48.77
N THR A 2 -42.18 12.03 -48.45
CA THR A 2 -41.77 11.61 -47.11
C THR A 2 -40.84 12.62 -46.43
N PHE A 3 -41.00 12.74 -45.11
CA PHE A 3 -40.09 13.43 -44.18
C PHE A 3 -38.67 12.84 -44.22
N ALA A 4 -37.65 13.68 -44.09
CA ALA A 4 -36.33 13.25 -43.62
C ALA A 4 -35.79 14.29 -42.62
N PHE A 5 -36.00 13.96 -41.34
CA PHE A 5 -35.45 14.61 -40.17
C PHE A 5 -34.00 14.13 -40.00
N MET A 6 -33.02 15.04 -40.08
CA MET A 6 -31.61 14.73 -39.86
C MET A 6 -31.34 14.78 -38.35
N ALA A 7 -31.37 13.63 -37.68
CA ALA A 7 -30.97 13.50 -36.29
C ALA A 7 -29.44 13.44 -36.18
N ALA A 8 -28.89 14.38 -35.41
CA ALA A 8 -27.49 14.44 -35.03
C ALA A 8 -27.07 13.15 -34.30
N GLY A 9 -26.02 12.51 -34.79
CA GLY A 9 -25.36 11.41 -34.10
C GLY A 9 -24.50 11.96 -32.97
N GLU A 10 -25.07 12.02 -31.76
CA GLU A 10 -24.31 12.25 -30.54
C GLU A 10 -23.45 11.00 -30.27
N ARG A 11 -22.15 11.08 -30.58
CA ARG A 11 -21.19 10.07 -30.13
C ARG A 11 -21.08 10.17 -28.62
N ALA A 12 -21.69 9.22 -27.91
CA ALA A 12 -21.43 9.01 -26.49
C ALA A 12 -19.91 8.83 -26.30
N ALA A 13 -19.30 9.68 -25.48
CA ALA A 13 -17.93 9.52 -25.05
C ALA A 13 -17.74 8.12 -24.41
N PRO A 14 -16.59 7.46 -24.60
CA PRO A 14 -16.31 6.24 -23.86
C PRO A 14 -16.41 6.55 -22.36
N ALA A 15 -17.21 5.78 -21.64
CA ALA A 15 -17.30 5.89 -20.18
C ALA A 15 -15.88 5.83 -19.59
N PRO A 16 -15.56 6.64 -18.57
CA PRO A 16 -14.25 6.56 -17.93
C PRO A 16 -14.06 5.12 -17.44
N SER A 17 -12.95 4.51 -17.86
CA SER A 17 -12.49 3.23 -17.33
C SER A 17 -12.62 3.29 -15.82
N ARG A 18 -13.48 2.43 -15.25
CA ARG A 18 -13.72 2.37 -13.80
C ARG A 18 -12.34 2.34 -13.12
N GLU A 19 -12.02 3.37 -12.35
CA GLU A 19 -10.97 3.31 -11.34
C GLU A 19 -11.42 2.25 -10.34
N GLU A 20 -11.19 0.98 -10.66
CA GLU A 20 -11.37 -0.11 -9.73
C GLU A 20 -10.21 0.01 -8.74
N SER A 21 -10.45 0.78 -7.67
CA SER A 21 -9.51 0.90 -6.57
C SER A 21 -9.20 -0.50 -6.08
N VAL A 22 -7.91 -0.84 -5.99
CA VAL A 22 -7.45 -2.13 -5.51
C VAL A 22 -8.10 -2.35 -4.13
N PRO A 23 -8.84 -3.46 -3.91
CA PRO A 23 -9.57 -3.62 -2.67
C PRO A 23 -8.61 -3.68 -1.48
N PRO A 24 -8.99 -3.11 -0.32
CA PRO A 24 -8.06 -2.92 0.82
C PRO A 24 -7.32 -4.19 1.25
N ASN A 25 -8.01 -5.33 1.25
CA ASN A 25 -7.44 -6.63 1.60
C ASN A 25 -6.26 -7.05 0.71
N VAL A 26 -6.27 -6.69 -0.58
CA VAL A 26 -5.18 -6.97 -1.52
C VAL A 26 -3.95 -6.11 -1.21
N VAL A 27 -4.16 -4.85 -0.82
CA VAL A 27 -3.07 -3.95 -0.44
C VAL A 27 -2.39 -4.43 0.84
N VAL A 28 -3.18 -4.77 1.87
CA VAL A 28 -2.63 -5.31 3.14
C VAL A 28 -1.83 -6.60 2.90
N GLY A 29 -2.33 -7.50 2.03
CA GLY A 29 -1.59 -8.70 1.63
C GLY A 29 -0.22 -8.39 1.00
N ARG A 30 -0.17 -7.46 0.03
CA ARG A 30 1.08 -7.02 -0.61
C ARG A 30 2.05 -6.36 0.37
N VAL A 31 1.53 -5.61 1.35
CA VAL A 31 2.35 -5.01 2.40
C VAL A 31 2.97 -6.08 3.29
N LEU A 32 2.22 -7.11 3.69
CA LEU A 32 2.76 -8.23 4.47
C LEU A 32 3.89 -8.96 3.74
N GLU A 33 3.78 -9.13 2.42
CA GLU A 33 4.83 -9.69 1.58
C GLU A 33 6.07 -8.79 1.55
N SER A 34 5.87 -7.49 1.31
CA SER A 34 6.95 -6.49 1.29
C SER A 34 7.70 -6.42 2.63
N LEU A 35 6.98 -6.46 3.75
CA LEU A 35 7.56 -6.51 5.09
C LEU A 35 8.35 -7.81 5.34
N THR A 36 7.89 -8.93 4.78
CA THR A 36 8.62 -10.21 4.85
C THR A 36 9.94 -10.11 4.09
N GLN A 37 9.93 -9.57 2.86
CA GLN A 37 11.14 -9.36 2.08
C GLN A 37 12.14 -8.46 2.82
N LEU A 38 11.66 -7.38 3.44
CA LEU A 38 12.50 -6.47 4.22
C LEU A 38 13.06 -7.14 5.48
N ALA A 39 12.26 -7.98 6.15
CA ALA A 39 12.69 -8.74 7.32
C ALA A 39 13.73 -9.81 6.99
N ASP A 40 13.77 -10.31 5.76
CA ASP A 40 14.72 -11.32 5.28
C ASP A 40 15.93 -10.73 4.53
N ASP A 41 15.94 -9.41 4.29
CA ASP A 41 17.02 -8.74 3.56
C ASP A 41 18.35 -8.74 4.37
N ALA A 42 19.27 -9.62 3.96
CA ALA A 42 20.59 -9.75 4.56
C ALA A 42 21.46 -8.49 4.43
N SER A 43 21.15 -7.58 3.49
CA SER A 43 21.86 -6.31 3.31
C SER A 43 21.50 -5.25 4.36
N LEU A 44 20.42 -5.46 5.12
CA LEU A 44 20.00 -4.55 6.19
C LEU A 44 20.68 -4.90 7.53
N PRO A 45 20.80 -3.95 8.48
CA PRO A 45 21.23 -4.28 9.83
C PRO A 45 20.17 -5.15 10.55
N ARG A 46 20.61 -5.97 11.51
CA ARG A 46 19.73 -6.86 12.29
C ARG A 46 18.56 -6.12 12.96
N SER A 47 18.80 -4.90 13.44
CA SER A 47 17.77 -4.05 14.05
C SER A 47 16.65 -3.71 13.06
N ALA A 48 17.00 -3.36 11.82
CA ALA A 48 16.01 -3.04 10.78
C ALA A 48 15.17 -4.25 10.40
N ARG A 49 15.80 -5.42 10.20
CA ARG A 49 15.08 -6.68 9.98
C ARG A 49 14.10 -7.01 11.10
N ARG A 50 14.49 -6.77 12.37
CA ARG A 50 13.62 -6.99 13.53
C ARG A 50 12.45 -6.01 13.59
N ALA A 51 12.68 -4.74 13.27
CA ALA A 51 11.61 -3.74 13.21
C ALA A 51 10.61 -4.05 12.08
N ALA A 52 11.09 -4.45 10.91
CA ALA A 52 10.24 -4.90 9.80
C ALA A 52 9.36 -6.10 10.19
N GLN A 53 9.94 -7.09 10.88
CA GLN A 53 9.17 -8.22 11.42
C GLN A 53 8.13 -7.75 12.46
N SER A 54 8.48 -6.81 13.33
CA SER A 54 7.53 -6.26 14.31
C SER A 54 6.35 -5.54 13.63
N ALA A 55 6.60 -4.76 12.57
CA ALA A 55 5.53 -4.11 11.81
C ALA A 55 4.60 -5.15 11.16
N LYS A 56 5.17 -6.25 10.62
CA LYS A 56 4.39 -7.37 10.08
C LYS A 56 3.52 -8.03 11.15
N ASP A 57 4.07 -8.30 12.33
CA ASP A 57 3.35 -8.96 13.42
C ASP A 57 2.19 -8.09 13.93
N VAL A 58 2.40 -6.78 14.01
CA VAL A 58 1.36 -5.79 14.34
C VAL A 58 0.25 -5.80 13.28
N LEU A 59 0.63 -5.73 12.00
CA LEU A 59 -0.33 -5.69 10.89
C LEU A 59 -1.13 -7.01 10.78
N ALA A 60 -0.52 -8.15 11.09
CA ALA A 60 -1.16 -9.47 11.05
C ALA A 60 -1.94 -9.84 12.32
N LYS A 61 -1.97 -8.97 13.35
CA LYS A 61 -2.50 -9.30 14.67
C LYS A 61 -4.02 -9.59 14.62
N PRO A 62 -4.48 -10.82 14.91
CA PRO A 62 -5.90 -11.14 14.89
C PRO A 62 -6.65 -10.41 16.02
N GLY A 63 -7.92 -10.10 15.78
CA GLY A 63 -8.80 -9.46 16.78
C GLY A 63 -8.51 -7.99 17.07
N THR A 64 -7.53 -7.38 16.39
CA THR A 64 -7.31 -5.92 16.43
C THR A 64 -7.96 -5.29 15.20
N PRO A 65 -8.72 -4.19 15.34
CA PRO A 65 -9.29 -3.46 14.21
C PRO A 65 -8.24 -3.10 13.15
N GLU A 66 -8.62 -3.14 11.88
CA GLU A 66 -7.67 -2.97 10.76
C GLU A 66 -7.02 -1.58 10.75
N ASP A 67 -7.81 -0.54 10.92
CA ASP A 67 -7.37 0.84 11.10
C ASP A 67 -6.32 0.99 12.23
N VAL A 68 -6.58 0.36 13.38
CA VAL A 68 -5.66 0.37 14.52
C VAL A 68 -4.36 -0.37 14.20
N ARG A 69 -4.43 -1.50 13.47
CA ARG A 69 -3.24 -2.24 13.01
C ARG A 69 -2.42 -1.43 12.02
N ILE A 70 -3.07 -0.77 11.06
CA ILE A 70 -2.42 0.07 10.06
C ILE A 70 -1.69 1.23 10.74
N ALA A 71 -2.38 2.00 11.57
CA ALA A 71 -1.79 3.13 12.29
C ALA A 71 -0.59 2.70 13.15
N SER A 72 -0.70 1.56 13.84
CA SER A 72 0.38 1.00 14.64
C SER A 72 1.58 0.56 13.79
N ALA A 73 1.33 -0.06 12.63
CA ALA A 73 2.39 -0.49 11.71
C ALA A 73 3.11 0.72 11.09
N VAL A 74 2.37 1.77 10.68
CA VAL A 74 2.95 3.02 10.18
C VAL A 74 3.86 3.66 11.21
N GLY A 75 3.48 3.72 12.49
CA GLY A 75 4.35 4.24 13.56
C GLY A 75 5.68 3.50 13.68
N VAL A 76 5.65 2.15 13.64
CA VAL A 76 6.89 1.33 13.65
C VAL A 76 7.76 1.60 12.43
N LEU A 77 7.15 1.82 11.26
CA LEU A 77 7.84 2.08 10.01
C LEU A 77 8.45 3.47 9.95
N ASP A 78 7.79 4.48 10.51
CA ASP A 78 8.33 5.84 10.61
C ASP A 78 9.59 5.88 11.50
N ASP A 79 9.55 5.22 12.67
CA ASP A 79 10.73 5.05 13.53
C ASP A 79 11.88 4.36 12.77
N LEU A 80 11.56 3.37 11.94
CA LEU A 80 12.55 2.66 11.15
C LEU A 80 13.13 3.51 10.01
N ALA A 81 12.30 4.29 9.31
CA ALA A 81 12.74 5.20 8.24
C ALA A 81 13.70 6.27 8.76
N ASN A 82 13.48 6.72 10.00
CA ASN A 82 14.33 7.69 10.70
C ASN A 82 15.59 7.08 11.33
N ASN A 83 15.80 5.77 11.23
CA ASN A 83 16.98 5.12 11.79
C ASN A 83 18.26 5.54 11.03
N PRO A 84 19.29 6.09 11.70
CA PRO A 84 20.51 6.56 11.03
C PRO A 84 21.31 5.43 10.37
N ASN A 85 21.21 4.20 10.88
CA ASN A 85 21.96 3.05 10.38
C ASN A 85 21.27 2.32 9.22
N LEU A 86 20.08 2.77 8.82
CA LEU A 86 19.37 2.17 7.70
C LEU A 86 20.03 2.60 6.37
N PRO A 87 20.24 1.70 5.40
CA PRO A 87 20.72 2.09 4.06
C PRO A 87 19.60 2.71 3.21
N THR A 88 19.98 3.40 2.13
CA THR A 88 19.04 4.15 1.26
C THR A 88 17.93 3.28 0.68
N HIS A 89 18.25 2.08 0.16
CA HIS A 89 17.24 1.20 -0.43
C HIS A 89 16.22 0.72 0.60
N GLY A 90 16.66 0.46 1.84
CA GLY A 90 15.77 0.13 2.96
C GLY A 90 14.80 1.27 3.26
N ARG A 91 15.27 2.53 3.25
CA ARG A 91 14.39 3.71 3.41
C ARG A 91 13.36 3.78 2.29
N THR A 92 13.79 3.66 1.04
CA THR A 92 12.88 3.71 -0.11
C THR A 92 11.80 2.63 -0.04
N ALA A 93 12.16 1.40 0.36
CA ALA A 93 11.20 0.32 0.55
C ALA A 93 10.17 0.66 1.65
N ILE A 94 10.62 1.20 2.77
CA ILE A 94 9.73 1.60 3.89
C ILE A 94 8.77 2.70 3.46
N TRP A 95 9.24 3.74 2.77
CA TRP A 95 8.38 4.80 2.24
C TRP A 95 7.30 4.24 1.31
N SER A 96 7.67 3.34 0.41
CA SER A 96 6.69 2.67 -0.47
C SER A 96 5.66 1.85 0.31
N ILE A 97 6.08 1.15 1.37
CA ILE A 97 5.19 0.38 2.23
C ILE A 97 4.21 1.30 2.97
N MET A 98 4.70 2.41 3.55
CA MET A 98 3.85 3.38 4.25
C MET A 98 2.82 4.01 3.31
N SER A 99 3.22 4.43 2.10
CA SER A 99 2.27 4.97 1.12
C SER A 99 1.18 3.97 0.71
N ASN A 100 1.50 2.68 0.63
CA ASN A 100 0.50 1.64 0.39
C ASN A 100 -0.48 1.50 1.56
N LEU A 101 0.02 1.52 2.80
CA LEU A 101 -0.82 1.46 4.00
C LEU A 101 -1.74 2.68 4.14
N GLU A 102 -1.21 3.88 3.88
CA GLU A 102 -1.98 5.13 3.91
C GLU A 102 -3.07 5.18 2.83
N SER A 103 -2.90 4.47 1.71
CA SER A 103 -3.91 4.42 0.64
C SER A 103 -5.19 3.68 1.03
N VAL A 104 -5.16 2.88 2.11
CA VAL A 104 -6.28 2.05 2.57
C VAL A 104 -6.76 2.39 3.97
N GLN A 105 -6.14 3.36 4.64
CA GLN A 105 -6.52 3.84 5.97
C GLN A 105 -7.64 4.86 5.87
#